data_AF-A0AAN8D4H4-F1
#
_entry.id   AF-A0AAN8D4H4-F1
#
_cell.length_a   1.000
_cell.length_b   1.000
_cell.length_c   1.000
_cell.angle_alpha   90.00
_cell.angle_beta   90.00
_cell.angle_gamma   90.00
#
_symmetry.space_group_name_H-M   'P 1'
#
loop_
_entity.id
_entity.type
_entity.pdbx_description
1 polymer ?
#
loop_
_entity_poly.entity_id
_entity_poly.type
_entity_poly.pdbx_seq_one_letter_code
_entity_poly.pdbx_strand_id
1 'polypeptide(L)'
;MDEREELSKDMLEQLLKFVPEKSDIDLLEEHKHELERMARADRFLFEMSRIDHYQQRLQALFFKKKFAERLGETKPKVEAILNASKEVVRSKKLTQILEVVLAFGNFMNKGQRGNAYGFKVSSLNKIADTKSSIDRNITMLHYLIMIMEKNYNDTLHVQNDLCSVPEAAKVNLSELEKEVHNIRSGLKALEAELLYQQSRTRERGDKFVAVIGDFITVAGFSFSELEDQLSEAKDKFTKSLKHFGEEEGRMQPDEFFGIFDTFLQSFSEARQDLENMQRRKDEEERRARMEAMLKEQRERERRAKKSGASDEVGGEFDDLVSALRSGEVFDKDLNKFKRNRKRSVNQLVEGGGRERAVTKVNY
;
A
#
# COMPACT_ATOMS: atom_id res chain seq x y z
N MET A 1 -29.35 -13.48 25.21
CA MET A 1 -29.00 -12.34 24.34
C MET A 1 -28.37 -12.87 23.05
N ASP A 2 -29.21 -13.47 22.21
CA ASP A 2 -28.83 -14.06 20.92
C ASP A 2 -27.78 -15.20 20.95
N GLU A 3 -28.00 -16.20 21.80
CA GLU A 3 -27.13 -17.39 21.91
C GLU A 3 -27.15 -18.29 20.67
N ARG A 4 -28.19 -18.16 19.86
CA ARG A 4 -28.38 -18.92 18.61
C ARG A 4 -27.85 -18.17 17.39
N GLU A 5 -27.32 -16.96 17.58
CA GLU A 5 -26.82 -16.08 16.53
C GLU A 5 -27.85 -15.81 15.40
N GLU A 6 -29.12 -15.70 15.76
CA GLU A 6 -30.23 -15.48 14.82
C GLU A 6 -30.36 -14.01 14.43
N LEU A 7 -29.82 -13.08 15.23
CA LEU A 7 -29.90 -11.64 15.01
C LEU A 7 -28.58 -11.10 14.45
N SER A 8 -28.51 -10.92 13.13
CA SER A 8 -27.34 -10.31 12.47
C SER A 8 -27.18 -8.83 12.84
N LYS A 9 -25.98 -8.26 12.62
CA LYS A 9 -25.71 -6.83 12.87
C LYS A 9 -26.68 -5.94 12.07
N ASP A 10 -26.89 -6.26 10.79
CA ASP A 10 -27.79 -5.50 9.92
C ASP A 10 -29.25 -5.61 10.36
N MET A 11 -29.68 -6.80 10.80
CA MET A 11 -31.02 -7.00 11.35
C MET A 11 -31.23 -6.15 12.62
N LEU A 12 -30.28 -6.17 13.55
CA LEU A 12 -30.34 -5.33 14.76
C LEU A 12 -30.38 -3.84 14.41
N GLU A 13 -29.62 -3.41 13.40
CA GLU A 13 -29.62 -2.03 12.92
C GLU A 13 -30.98 -1.62 12.31
N GLN A 14 -31.65 -2.53 11.60
CA GLN A 14 -33.01 -2.30 11.11
C GLN A 14 -34.03 -2.31 12.26
N LEU A 15 -33.95 -3.26 13.19
CA LEU A 15 -34.84 -3.34 14.34
C LEU A 15 -34.77 -2.07 15.20
N LEU A 16 -33.59 -1.46 15.32
CA LEU A 16 -33.40 -0.20 16.05
C LEU A 16 -34.13 0.99 15.42
N LYS A 17 -34.48 0.92 14.13
CA LYS A 17 -35.26 1.95 13.42
C LYS A 17 -36.77 1.80 13.63
N PHE A 18 -37.23 0.62 14.04
CA PHE A 18 -38.65 0.27 14.20
C PHE A 18 -38.97 -0.14 15.64
N VAL A 19 -38.40 0.59 16.60
CA VAL A 19 -38.70 0.43 18.02
C VAL A 19 -40.08 1.07 18.29
N PRO A 20 -41.00 0.39 19.01
CA PRO A 20 -42.30 0.95 19.33
C PRO A 20 -42.17 2.27 20.10
N GLU A 21 -42.73 3.35 19.57
CA GLU A 21 -42.76 4.63 20.26
C GLU A 21 -43.89 4.65 21.30
N LYS A 22 -43.82 5.59 22.25
CA LYS A 22 -44.84 5.70 23.30
C LYS A 22 -46.25 5.83 22.74
N SER A 23 -46.42 6.60 21.67
CA SER A 23 -47.71 6.74 20.96
C SER A 23 -48.21 5.42 20.39
N ASP A 24 -47.32 4.60 19.85
CA ASP A 24 -47.68 3.29 19.27
C ASP A 24 -48.13 2.34 20.37
N ILE A 25 -47.41 2.34 21.50
CA ILE A 25 -47.72 1.50 22.65
C ILE A 25 -49.09 1.85 23.22
N ASP A 26 -49.34 3.14 23.44
CA ASP A 26 -50.61 3.63 23.99
C ASP A 26 -51.79 3.28 23.07
N LEU A 27 -51.61 3.41 21.74
CA LEU A 27 -52.63 3.05 20.76
C LEU A 27 -52.87 1.53 20.70
N LEU A 28 -51.81 0.72 20.68
CA LEU A 28 -51.93 -0.73 20.55
C LEU A 28 -52.47 -1.38 21.84
N GLU A 29 -52.30 -0.74 23.00
CA GLU A 29 -52.89 -1.18 24.27
C GLU A 29 -54.41 -1.23 24.26
N GLU A 30 -55.07 -0.30 23.56
CA GLU A 30 -56.53 -0.28 23.42
C GLU A 30 -57.05 -1.54 22.74
N HIS A 31 -56.24 -2.13 21.86
CA HIS A 31 -56.57 -3.29 21.04
C HIS A 31 -56.00 -4.62 21.57
N LYS A 32 -55.42 -4.67 22.78
CA LYS A 32 -54.74 -5.86 23.33
C LYS A 32 -55.57 -7.15 23.42
N HIS A 33 -56.89 -7.05 23.31
CA HIS A 33 -57.82 -8.18 23.35
C HIS A 33 -58.03 -8.83 21.96
N GLU A 34 -57.52 -8.23 20.89
CA GLU A 34 -57.71 -8.68 19.50
C GLU A 34 -56.38 -9.00 18.78
N LEU A 35 -55.35 -9.45 19.51
CA LEU A 35 -53.99 -9.69 18.97
C LEU A 35 -53.95 -10.58 17.72
N GLU A 36 -54.84 -11.57 17.63
CA GLU A 36 -54.90 -12.48 16.48
C GLU A 36 -55.45 -11.83 15.21
N ARG A 37 -56.15 -10.70 15.33
CA ARG A 37 -56.73 -9.93 14.23
C ARG A 37 -55.87 -8.74 13.81
N MET A 38 -54.85 -8.40 14.60
CA MET A 38 -53.92 -7.33 14.27
C MET A 38 -53.12 -7.64 13.01
N ALA A 39 -52.79 -6.60 12.24
CA ALA A 39 -51.85 -6.75 11.15
C ALA A 39 -50.48 -7.18 11.69
N ARG A 40 -49.68 -7.84 10.85
CA ARG A 40 -48.39 -8.40 11.27
C ARG A 40 -47.43 -7.35 11.84
N ALA A 41 -47.44 -6.12 11.30
CA ALA A 41 -46.60 -5.01 11.76
C ALA A 41 -47.04 -4.51 13.15
N ASP A 42 -48.35 -4.28 13.34
CA ASP A 42 -48.93 -3.85 14.61
C ASP A 42 -48.69 -4.88 15.70
N ARG A 43 -48.93 -6.16 15.37
CA ARG A 43 -48.64 -7.27 16.29
C ARG A 43 -47.16 -7.32 16.65
N PHE A 44 -46.26 -7.13 15.68
CA PHE A 44 -44.82 -7.09 15.97
C PHE A 44 -44.48 -5.97 16.97
N LEU A 45 -44.95 -4.73 16.73
CA LEU A 45 -44.68 -3.61 17.63
C LEU A 45 -45.28 -3.84 19.02
N PHE A 46 -46.50 -4.36 19.09
CA PHE A 46 -47.15 -4.70 20.36
C PHE A 46 -46.34 -5.74 21.14
N GLU A 47 -45.97 -6.86 20.52
CA GLU A 47 -45.20 -7.94 21.16
C GLU A 47 -43.82 -7.43 21.63
N MET A 48 -43.13 -6.61 20.83
CA MET A 48 -41.86 -6.01 21.23
C MET A 48 -42.03 -5.03 22.39
N SER A 49 -43.13 -4.28 22.47
CA SER A 49 -43.40 -3.35 23.58
C SER A 49 -43.59 -4.04 24.94
N ARG A 50 -43.90 -5.35 24.93
CA ARG A 50 -44.05 -6.13 26.17
C ARG A 50 -42.71 -6.52 26.78
N ILE A 51 -41.63 -6.42 26.03
CA ILE A 51 -40.28 -6.69 26.51
C ILE A 51 -39.80 -5.47 27.30
N ASP A 52 -39.54 -5.66 28.59
CA ASP A 52 -38.98 -4.62 29.46
C ASP A 52 -37.71 -4.02 28.84
N HIS A 53 -37.67 -2.68 28.71
CA HIS A 53 -36.55 -1.94 28.14
C HIS A 53 -36.08 -2.50 26.77
N TYR A 54 -37.03 -2.90 25.91
CA TYR A 54 -36.75 -3.47 24.59
C TYR A 54 -35.70 -2.68 23.79
N GLN A 55 -35.86 -1.36 23.70
CA GLN A 55 -34.94 -0.49 22.97
C GLN A 55 -33.51 -0.58 23.52
N GLN A 56 -33.35 -0.48 24.84
CA GLN A 56 -32.05 -0.50 25.51
C GLN A 56 -31.40 -1.88 25.39
N ARG A 57 -32.17 -2.97 25.52
CA ARG A 57 -31.70 -4.34 25.30
C ARG A 57 -31.21 -4.56 23.88
N LEU A 58 -31.92 -4.01 22.90
CA LEU A 58 -31.55 -4.10 21.49
C LEU A 58 -30.29 -3.27 21.19
N GLN A 59 -30.21 -2.05 21.71
CA GLN A 59 -29.02 -1.19 21.61
C GLN A 59 -27.80 -1.85 22.26
N ALA A 60 -27.99 -2.47 23.42
CA ALA A 60 -26.96 -3.20 24.14
C ALA A 60 -26.40 -4.38 23.34
N LEU A 61 -27.29 -5.20 22.77
CA LEU A 61 -26.91 -6.33 21.93
C LEU A 61 -26.19 -5.86 20.66
N PHE A 62 -26.70 -4.82 20.00
CA PHE A 62 -26.07 -4.24 18.81
C PHE A 62 -24.67 -3.69 19.11
N PHE A 63 -24.53 -2.93 20.19
CA PHE A 63 -23.24 -2.40 20.62
C PHE A 63 -22.24 -3.53 20.90
N LYS A 64 -22.65 -4.55 21.68
CA LYS A 64 -21.82 -5.73 21.96
C LYS A 64 -21.32 -6.38 20.67
N LYS A 65 -22.17 -6.54 19.64
CA LYS A 65 -21.79 -7.16 18.37
C LYS A 65 -20.85 -6.28 17.53
N LYS A 66 -20.99 -4.96 17.57
CA LYS A 66 -20.13 -4.02 16.80
C LYS A 66 -18.85 -3.60 17.54
N PHE A 67 -18.72 -3.87 18.84
CA PHE A 67 -17.60 -3.38 19.65
C PHE A 67 -16.23 -3.80 19.11
N ALA A 68 -16.03 -5.09 18.80
CA ALA A 68 -14.74 -5.59 18.34
C ALA A 68 -14.31 -4.99 16.99
N GLU A 69 -15.27 -4.77 16.08
CA GLU A 69 -15.04 -4.12 14.78
C GLU A 69 -14.64 -2.66 14.96
N ARG A 70 -15.40 -1.91 15.76
CA ARG A 70 -15.08 -0.51 16.09
C ARG A 70 -13.69 -0.40 16.73
N LEU A 71 -13.36 -1.28 17.67
CA LEU A 71 -12.04 -1.27 18.30
C LEU A 71 -10.93 -1.59 17.28
N GLY A 72 -11.16 -2.57 16.41
CA GLY A 72 -10.23 -2.98 15.36
C GLY A 72 -9.99 -1.90 14.29
N GLU A 73 -10.95 -1.01 14.07
CA GLU A 73 -10.81 0.14 13.16
C GLU A 73 -10.13 1.34 13.84
N THR A 74 -10.45 1.59 15.11
CA THR A 74 -9.97 2.77 15.84
C THR A 74 -8.56 2.59 16.39
N LYS A 75 -8.19 1.41 16.92
CA LYS A 75 -6.88 1.18 17.56
C LYS A 75 -5.70 1.38 16.60
N PRO A 76 -5.69 0.86 15.36
CA PRO A 76 -4.58 1.07 14.43
C PRO A 76 -4.37 2.55 14.07
N LYS A 77 -5.44 3.35 13.98
CA LYS A 77 -5.35 4.80 13.71
C LYS A 77 -4.64 5.54 14.85
N VAL A 78 -4.94 5.18 16.10
CA VAL A 78 -4.26 5.72 17.30
C VAL A 78 -2.79 5.34 17.31
N GLU A 79 -2.49 4.06 17.07
CA GLU A 79 -1.11 3.55 17.03
C GLU A 79 -0.30 4.20 15.91
N ALA A 80 -0.88 4.43 14.73
CA ALA A 80 -0.23 5.12 13.62
C ALA A 80 0.23 6.53 14.02
N ILE A 81 -0.65 7.34 14.61
CA ILE A 81 -0.27 8.68 15.10
C ILE A 81 0.82 8.58 16.16
N LEU A 82 0.65 7.68 17.15
CA LEU A 82 1.59 7.53 18.26
C LEU A 82 2.99 7.16 17.76
N ASN A 83 3.08 6.19 16.87
CA ASN A 83 4.34 5.69 16.34
C ASN A 83 4.97 6.71 15.39
N ALA A 84 4.20 7.28 14.45
CA ALA A 84 4.70 8.31 13.55
C ALA A 84 5.25 9.52 14.31
N SER A 85 4.57 9.99 15.37
CA SER A 85 5.07 11.07 16.23
C SER A 85 6.40 10.73 16.91
N LYS A 86 6.58 9.47 17.35
CA LYS A 86 7.84 9.00 17.96
C LYS A 86 8.94 8.89 16.91
N GLU A 87 8.62 8.36 15.74
CA GLU A 87 9.51 8.12 14.61
C GLU A 87 10.11 9.43 14.07
N VAL A 88 9.26 10.42 13.73
CA VAL A 88 9.74 11.69 13.17
C VAL A 88 10.66 12.46 14.10
N VAL A 89 10.44 12.39 15.41
CA VAL A 89 11.29 13.07 16.42
C VAL A 89 12.60 12.31 16.66
N ARG A 90 12.60 10.98 16.54
CA ARG A 90 13.75 10.13 16.89
C ARG A 90 14.64 9.80 15.69
N SER A 91 14.16 9.95 14.46
CA SER A 91 14.92 9.58 13.28
C SER A 91 16.13 10.50 13.09
N LYS A 92 17.32 9.95 13.37
CA LYS A 92 18.59 10.63 13.10
C LYS A 92 18.81 10.82 11.61
N LYS A 93 18.30 9.91 10.77
CA LYS A 93 18.37 10.00 9.31
C LYS A 93 17.59 11.22 8.82
N LEU A 94 16.38 11.43 9.32
CA LEU A 94 15.59 12.63 9.01
C LEU A 94 16.32 13.90 9.47
N THR A 95 16.87 13.91 10.69
CA THR A 95 17.67 15.06 11.18
C THR A 95 18.84 15.38 10.26
N GLN A 96 19.61 14.36 9.83
CA GLN A 96 20.75 14.55 8.93
C GLN A 96 20.31 15.08 7.56
N ILE A 97 19.18 14.61 7.03
CA ILE A 97 18.61 15.11 5.78
C ILE A 97 18.26 16.61 5.92
N LEU A 98 17.57 16.99 6.99
CA LEU A 98 17.19 18.38 7.26
C LEU A 98 18.40 19.31 7.38
N GLU A 99 19.49 18.85 8.00
CA GLU A 99 20.73 19.62 8.13
C GLU A 99 21.36 19.93 6.77
N VAL A 100 21.45 18.93 5.88
CA VAL A 100 22.02 19.14 4.53
C VAL A 100 21.10 20.01 3.68
N VAL A 101 19.78 19.84 3.80
CA VAL A 101 18.80 20.73 3.14
C VAL A 101 18.98 22.17 3.60
N LEU A 102 19.16 22.41 4.91
CA LEU A 102 19.43 23.74 5.45
C LEU A 102 20.73 24.32 4.87
N ALA A 103 21.79 23.52 4.81
CA ALA A 103 23.07 23.93 4.23
C ALA A 103 22.93 24.33 2.76
N PHE A 104 22.19 23.55 1.97
CA PHE A 104 21.92 23.88 0.57
C PHE A 104 21.10 25.15 0.43
N GLY A 105 20.01 25.28 1.21
CA GLY A 105 19.16 26.47 1.20
C GLY A 105 19.95 27.73 1.52
N ASN A 106 20.81 27.69 2.53
CA ASN A 106 21.68 28.81 2.91
C ASN A 106 22.73 29.13 1.84
N PHE A 107 23.30 28.11 1.20
CA PHE A 107 24.29 28.32 0.14
C PHE A 107 23.67 28.89 -1.14
N MET A 108 22.48 28.42 -1.51
CA MET A 108 21.79 28.85 -2.74
C MET A 108 21.16 30.23 -2.60
N ASN A 109 20.60 30.55 -1.43
CA ASN A 109 19.86 31.81 -1.20
C ASN A 109 20.72 32.93 -0.59
N LYS A 110 22.04 32.95 -0.85
CA LYS A 110 22.99 33.94 -0.27
C LYS A 110 22.45 35.38 -0.29
N GLY A 111 22.65 36.10 0.81
CA GLY A 111 22.13 37.45 1.04
C GLY A 111 21.10 37.45 2.17
N GLN A 112 20.11 38.35 2.12
CA GLN A 112 19.05 38.45 3.13
C GLN A 112 18.16 37.21 3.25
N ARG A 113 18.13 36.35 2.22
CA ARG A 113 17.37 35.08 2.18
C ARG A 113 18.22 33.86 2.58
N GLY A 114 19.50 34.06 2.88
CA GLY A 114 20.41 33.07 3.44
C GLY A 114 20.73 33.43 4.89
N ASN A 115 21.30 32.51 5.66
CA ASN A 115 21.46 32.57 7.13
C ASN A 115 20.20 32.17 7.92
N ALA A 116 19.41 31.26 7.38
CA ALA A 116 18.36 30.58 8.14
C ALA A 116 18.97 29.60 9.15
N TYR A 117 18.36 29.52 10.33
CA TYR A 117 18.68 28.50 11.36
C TYR A 117 17.76 27.28 11.28
N GLY A 118 16.71 27.37 10.47
CA GLY A 118 15.70 26.34 10.27
C GLY A 118 14.71 26.77 9.20
N PHE A 119 13.86 25.86 8.77
CA PHE A 119 12.81 26.10 7.79
C PHE A 119 11.56 25.31 8.16
N LYS A 120 10.40 25.76 7.65
CA LYS A 120 9.14 25.04 7.81
C LYS A 120 9.18 23.71 7.07
N VAL A 121 8.73 22.62 7.70
CA VAL A 121 8.82 21.26 7.12
C VAL A 121 8.12 21.13 5.77
N SER A 122 7.08 21.92 5.51
CA SER A 122 6.41 22.01 4.20
C SER A 122 7.34 22.42 3.06
N SER A 123 8.51 22.99 3.37
CA SER A 123 9.53 23.36 2.39
C SER A 123 10.27 22.15 1.81
N LEU A 124 10.21 20.99 2.47
CA LEU A 124 10.78 19.73 1.96
C LEU A 124 10.22 19.38 0.58
N ASN A 125 8.90 19.52 0.41
CA ASN A 125 8.24 19.18 -0.85
C ASN A 125 8.59 20.15 -1.99
N LYS A 126 9.12 21.34 -1.68
CA LYS A 126 9.59 22.32 -2.68
C LYS A 126 10.98 22.02 -3.21
N ILE A 127 11.73 21.10 -2.59
CA ILE A 127 13.07 20.73 -3.03
C ILE A 127 13.00 20.03 -4.40
N ALA A 128 11.94 19.26 -4.64
CA ALA A 128 11.71 18.62 -5.94
C ALA A 128 11.46 19.63 -7.08
N ASP A 129 10.94 20.82 -6.78
CA ASP A 129 10.61 21.85 -7.78
C ASP A 129 11.85 22.54 -8.36
N THR A 130 12.96 22.54 -7.61
CA THR A 130 14.18 23.23 -8.02
C THR A 130 14.97 22.37 -8.98
N LYS A 131 14.99 22.74 -10.27
CA LYS A 131 15.67 21.99 -11.33
C LYS A 131 17.10 22.45 -11.55
N SER A 132 17.96 21.52 -11.94
CA SER A 132 19.33 21.83 -12.36
C SER A 132 19.35 22.67 -13.64
N SER A 133 20.31 23.59 -13.73
CA SER A 133 20.56 24.40 -14.92
C SER A 133 21.27 23.62 -16.03
N ILE A 134 21.91 22.49 -15.69
CA ILE A 134 22.66 21.64 -16.62
C ILE A 134 21.73 20.59 -17.25
N ASP A 135 20.94 19.90 -16.43
CA ASP A 135 19.99 18.89 -16.88
C ASP A 135 18.63 19.12 -16.20
N ARG A 136 17.61 19.44 -16.99
CA ARG A 136 16.25 19.73 -16.49
C ARG A 136 15.54 18.48 -15.93
N ASN A 137 16.08 17.29 -16.16
CA ASN A 137 15.59 16.04 -15.57
C ASN A 137 16.13 15.83 -14.14
N ILE A 138 17.20 16.53 -13.76
CA ILE A 138 17.79 16.45 -12.42
C ILE A 138 17.22 17.57 -11.56
N THR A 139 16.58 17.20 -10.45
CA THR A 139 16.11 18.16 -9.44
C THR A 139 17.11 18.30 -8.29
N MET A 140 16.92 19.30 -7.44
CA MET A 140 17.69 19.48 -6.23
C MET A 140 17.53 18.28 -5.28
N LEU A 141 16.38 17.60 -5.32
CA LEU A 141 16.17 16.35 -4.56
C LEU A 141 17.07 15.22 -5.07
N HIS A 142 17.19 15.06 -6.39
CA HIS A 142 18.13 14.11 -6.99
C HIS A 142 19.56 14.44 -6.55
N TYR A 143 19.96 15.71 -6.63
CA TYR A 143 21.29 16.12 -6.22
C TYR A 143 21.55 15.90 -4.72
N LEU A 144 20.55 16.16 -3.87
CA LEU A 144 20.60 15.85 -2.44
C LEU A 144 20.87 14.37 -2.22
N ILE A 145 20.11 13.49 -2.89
CA ILE A 145 20.27 12.03 -2.77
C ILE A 145 21.67 11.60 -3.20
N MET A 146 22.21 12.14 -4.30
CA MET A 146 23.59 11.85 -4.74
C MET A 146 24.64 12.24 -3.68
N ILE A 147 24.45 13.38 -3.00
CA ILE A 147 25.33 13.83 -1.93
C ILE A 147 25.18 12.96 -0.68
N MET A 148 23.96 12.54 -0.37
CA MET A 148 23.68 11.60 0.72
C MET A 148 24.30 10.23 0.48
N GLU A 149 24.19 9.69 -0.73
CA GLU A 149 24.78 8.40 -1.09
C GLU A 149 26.30 8.39 -0.90
N LYS A 150 26.95 9.51 -1.23
CA LYS A 150 28.40 9.67 -1.12
C LYS A 150 28.88 9.88 0.32
N ASN A 151 28.16 10.65 1.13
CA ASN A 151 28.67 11.13 2.43
C ASN A 151 27.90 10.58 3.65
N TYR A 152 26.64 10.19 3.47
CA TYR A 152 25.69 9.83 4.53
C TYR A 152 24.79 8.66 4.11
N ASN A 153 25.38 7.55 3.67
CA ASN A 153 24.67 6.44 3.00
C ASN A 153 23.48 5.89 3.83
N ASP A 154 23.57 5.87 5.16
CA ASP A 154 22.49 5.41 6.05
C ASP A 154 21.18 6.20 5.87
N THR A 155 21.25 7.48 5.47
CA THR A 155 20.07 8.32 5.26
C THR A 155 19.21 7.88 4.07
N LEU A 156 19.77 7.10 3.14
CA LEU A 156 19.03 6.51 2.03
C LEU A 156 17.93 5.53 2.49
N HIS A 157 18.00 5.07 3.74
CA HIS A 157 17.03 4.18 4.37
C HIS A 157 16.15 4.91 5.39
N VAL A 158 15.88 6.21 5.19
CA VAL A 158 15.03 7.02 6.09
C VAL A 158 13.61 6.46 6.23
N GLN A 159 13.07 5.83 5.19
CA GLN A 159 11.75 5.16 5.22
C GLN A 159 11.66 4.05 6.27
N ASN A 160 12.78 3.43 6.65
CA ASN A 160 12.79 2.40 7.69
C ASN A 160 12.59 2.99 9.09
N ASP A 161 12.97 4.26 9.28
CA ASP A 161 12.77 4.98 10.54
C ASP A 161 11.35 5.59 10.63
N LEU A 162 10.66 5.74 9.49
CA LEU A 162 9.40 6.48 9.34
C LEU A 162 8.26 5.61 8.78
N CYS A 163 8.22 4.33 9.17
CA CYS A 163 7.31 3.34 8.58
C CYS A 163 5.82 3.59 8.90
N SER A 164 5.52 4.27 10.01
CA SER A 164 4.14 4.57 10.42
C SER A 164 3.61 5.88 9.82
N VAL A 165 4.49 6.71 9.24
CA VAL A 165 4.13 8.02 8.67
C VAL A 165 3.06 7.92 7.56
N PRO A 166 3.13 6.99 6.59
CA PRO A 166 2.11 6.90 5.53
C PRO A 166 0.72 6.56 6.06
N GLU A 167 0.62 5.74 7.11
CA GLU A 167 -0.67 5.43 7.73
C GLU A 167 -1.17 6.59 8.58
N ALA A 168 -0.29 7.25 9.35
CA ALA A 168 -0.65 8.41 10.14
C ALA A 168 -1.12 9.61 9.28
N ALA A 169 -0.56 9.76 8.07
CA ALA A 169 -0.97 10.77 7.09
C ALA A 169 -2.40 10.59 6.58
N LYS A 170 -3.03 9.42 6.79
CA LYS A 170 -4.42 9.15 6.40
C LYS A 170 -5.41 9.37 7.54
N VAL A 171 -4.94 9.63 8.76
CA VAL A 171 -5.80 9.68 9.95
C VAL A 171 -6.37 11.07 10.18
N ASN A 172 -7.70 11.17 10.12
CA ASN A 172 -8.42 12.35 10.59
C ASN A 172 -8.64 12.27 12.12
N LEU A 173 -7.94 13.10 12.88
CA LEU A 173 -8.01 13.07 14.36
C LEU A 173 -9.40 13.44 14.89
N SER A 174 -10.11 14.37 14.23
CA SER A 174 -11.44 14.79 14.69
C SER A 174 -12.49 13.68 14.51
N GLU A 175 -12.38 12.89 13.43
CA GLU A 175 -13.21 11.70 13.23
C GLU A 175 -12.86 10.60 14.22
N LEU A 176 -11.56 10.36 14.45
CA LEU A 176 -11.08 9.40 15.42
C LEU A 176 -11.58 9.69 16.84
N GLU A 177 -11.55 10.96 17.25
CA GLU A 177 -12.08 11.38 18.55
C GLU A 177 -13.60 11.15 18.67
N LYS A 178 -14.36 11.33 17.59
CA LYS A 178 -15.79 11.02 17.55
C LYS A 178 -16.04 9.52 17.66
N GLU A 179 -15.26 8.68 16.97
CA GLU A 179 -15.34 7.22 17.09
C GLU A 179 -15.10 6.77 18.54
N VAL A 180 -14.02 7.24 19.17
CA VAL A 180 -13.69 6.93 20.58
C VAL A 180 -14.78 7.44 21.52
N HIS A 181 -15.30 8.65 21.29
CA HIS A 181 -16.42 9.18 22.08
C HIS A 181 -17.68 8.32 21.95
N ASN A 182 -18.01 7.84 20.76
CA ASN A 182 -19.17 6.98 20.53
C ASN A 182 -19.02 5.62 21.22
N ILE A 183 -17.81 5.05 21.26
CA ILE A 183 -17.54 3.84 22.03
C ILE A 183 -17.71 4.10 23.53
N ARG A 184 -17.14 5.20 24.05
CA ARG A 184 -17.30 5.62 25.46
C ARG A 184 -18.77 5.76 25.86
N SER A 185 -19.53 6.49 25.05
CA SER A 185 -20.95 6.76 25.29
C SER A 185 -21.76 5.47 25.29
N GLY A 186 -21.49 4.56 24.34
CA GLY A 186 -22.16 3.26 24.29
C GLY A 186 -21.82 2.35 25.47
N LEU A 187 -20.59 2.35 25.97
CA LEU A 187 -20.23 1.64 27.20
C LEU A 187 -20.95 2.21 28.43
N LYS A 188 -21.02 3.53 28.57
CA LYS A 188 -21.79 4.16 29.66
C LYS A 188 -23.28 3.84 29.60
N ALA A 189 -23.87 3.81 28.40
CA ALA A 189 -25.26 3.42 28.22
C ALA A 189 -25.49 1.95 28.63
N LEU A 190 -24.54 1.06 28.29
CA LEU A 190 -24.56 -0.33 28.73
C LEU A 190 -24.45 -0.49 30.25
N GLU A 191 -23.58 0.27 30.90
CA GLU A 191 -23.43 0.27 32.35
C GLU A 191 -24.72 0.74 33.05
N ALA A 192 -25.32 1.82 32.56
CA ALA A 192 -26.58 2.34 33.09
C ALA A 192 -27.72 1.31 32.95
N GLU A 193 -27.82 0.66 31.78
CA GLU A 193 -28.82 -0.39 31.56
C GLU A 193 -28.54 -1.64 32.40
N LEU A 194 -27.28 -2.02 32.60
CA LEU A 194 -26.90 -3.12 33.48
C LEU A 194 -27.36 -2.86 34.92
N LEU A 195 -27.15 -1.64 35.44
CA LEU A 195 -27.60 -1.25 36.78
C LEU A 195 -29.12 -1.31 36.91
N TYR A 196 -29.84 -0.81 35.89
CA TYR A 196 -31.31 -0.92 35.85
C TYR A 196 -31.75 -2.38 35.92
N GLN A 197 -31.22 -3.24 35.05
CA GLN A 197 -31.60 -4.65 34.96
C GLN A 197 -31.20 -5.47 36.20
N GLN A 198 -30.13 -5.10 36.89
CA GLN A 198 -29.74 -5.72 38.17
C GLN A 198 -30.75 -5.45 39.29
N SER A 199 -31.47 -4.33 39.23
CA SER A 199 -32.50 -3.95 40.23
C SER A 199 -33.87 -4.61 39.98
N ARG A 200 -33.99 -5.43 38.93
CA ARG A 200 -35.24 -6.11 38.53
C ARG A 200 -35.25 -7.58 38.96
N THR A 201 -36.45 -8.10 39.14
CA THR A 201 -36.66 -9.53 39.39
C THR A 201 -36.25 -10.30 38.14
N ARG A 202 -35.31 -11.23 38.27
CA ARG A 202 -34.83 -12.02 37.13
C ARG A 202 -35.94 -12.93 36.61
N GLU A 203 -36.41 -12.67 35.41
CA GLU A 203 -37.31 -13.57 34.71
C GLU A 203 -36.59 -14.83 34.22
N ARG A 204 -37.31 -15.95 34.18
CA ARG A 204 -36.74 -17.23 33.75
C ARG A 204 -36.40 -17.16 32.27
N GLY A 205 -35.10 -17.18 31.95
CA GLY A 205 -34.60 -17.11 30.57
C GLY A 205 -33.95 -15.78 30.21
N ASP A 206 -34.08 -14.75 31.05
CA ASP A 206 -33.35 -13.50 30.85
C ASP A 206 -31.87 -13.65 31.25
N LYS A 207 -30.99 -13.48 30.27
CA LYS A 207 -29.55 -13.61 30.41
C LYS A 207 -28.82 -12.27 30.24
N PHE A 208 -29.55 -11.15 30.24
CA PHE A 208 -28.96 -9.82 30.02
C PHE A 208 -27.85 -9.50 31.01
N VAL A 209 -28.14 -9.57 32.31
CA VAL A 209 -27.18 -9.19 33.37
C VAL A 209 -25.90 -10.04 33.31
N ALA A 210 -26.03 -11.34 33.08
CA ALA A 210 -24.88 -12.24 32.97
C ALA A 210 -24.01 -11.88 31.75
N VAL A 211 -24.61 -11.80 30.56
CA VAL A 211 -23.86 -11.62 29.32
C VAL A 211 -23.33 -10.18 29.14
N ILE A 212 -24.09 -9.15 29.52
CA ILE A 212 -23.61 -7.76 29.49
C ILE A 212 -22.59 -7.50 30.59
N GLY A 213 -22.77 -8.07 31.79
CA GLY A 213 -21.81 -7.92 32.89
C GLY A 213 -20.41 -8.42 32.53
N ASP A 214 -20.34 -9.63 31.97
CA ASP A 214 -19.08 -10.21 31.47
C ASP A 214 -18.48 -9.36 30.35
N PHE A 215 -19.33 -8.91 29.41
CA PHE A 215 -18.90 -8.08 28.29
C PHE A 215 -18.33 -6.73 28.73
N ILE A 216 -18.99 -5.99 29.64
CA ILE A 216 -18.52 -4.68 30.12
C ILE A 216 -17.16 -4.82 30.79
N THR A 217 -16.92 -5.90 31.54
CA THR A 217 -15.64 -6.13 32.20
C THR A 217 -14.49 -6.20 31.18
N VAL A 218 -14.66 -7.00 30.12
CA VAL A 218 -13.63 -7.15 29.07
C VAL A 218 -13.54 -5.89 28.20
N ALA A 219 -14.69 -5.36 27.76
CA ALA A 219 -14.76 -4.20 26.88
C ALA A 219 -14.25 -2.93 27.55
N GLY A 220 -14.53 -2.73 28.84
CA GLY A 220 -14.04 -1.60 29.63
C GLY A 220 -12.52 -1.60 29.75
N PHE A 221 -11.90 -2.76 29.97
CA PHE A 221 -10.44 -2.87 30.00
C PHE A 221 -9.82 -2.50 28.64
N SER A 222 -10.29 -3.11 27.55
CA SER A 222 -9.79 -2.82 26.20
C SER A 222 -10.02 -1.37 25.78
N PHE A 223 -11.14 -0.77 26.21
CA PHE A 223 -11.44 0.61 25.89
C PHE A 223 -10.58 1.59 26.72
N SER A 224 -10.33 1.30 27.99
CA SER A 224 -9.42 2.10 28.82
C SER A 224 -8.01 2.14 28.22
N GLU A 225 -7.50 1.01 27.74
CA GLU A 225 -6.22 0.97 27.03
C GLU A 225 -6.21 1.89 25.80
N LEU A 226 -7.29 1.85 25.00
CA LEU A 226 -7.43 2.71 23.82
C LEU A 226 -7.48 4.20 24.19
N GLU A 227 -8.17 4.57 25.27
CA GLU A 227 -8.22 5.95 25.76
C GLU A 227 -6.84 6.46 26.21
N ASP A 228 -6.11 5.63 26.94
CA ASP A 228 -4.75 5.95 27.38
C ASP A 228 -3.81 6.11 26.18
N GLN A 229 -3.89 5.21 25.20
CA GLN A 229 -3.12 5.29 23.96
C GLN A 229 -3.47 6.55 23.15
N LEU A 230 -4.75 6.93 23.05
CA LEU A 230 -5.16 8.16 22.36
C LEU A 230 -4.61 9.40 23.06
N SER A 231 -4.67 9.43 24.39
CA SER A 231 -4.12 10.52 25.20
C SER A 231 -2.60 10.65 24.98
N GLU A 232 -1.86 9.53 25.01
CA GLU A 232 -0.43 9.51 24.70
C GLU A 232 -0.16 9.97 23.25
N ALA A 233 -0.92 9.46 22.28
CA ALA A 233 -0.78 9.81 20.87
C ALA A 233 -0.91 11.32 20.65
N LYS A 234 -1.91 11.95 21.27
CA LYS A 234 -2.12 13.40 21.20
C LYS A 234 -0.97 14.19 21.84
N ASP A 235 -0.49 13.78 23.01
CA ASP A 235 0.67 14.42 23.65
C ASP A 235 1.93 14.31 22.78
N LYS A 236 2.21 13.13 22.22
CA LYS A 236 3.35 12.91 21.33
C LYS A 236 3.21 13.70 20.02
N PHE A 237 2.00 13.79 19.48
CA PHE A 237 1.72 14.60 18.30
C PHE A 237 1.99 16.08 18.55
N THR A 238 1.45 16.65 19.63
CA THR A 238 1.74 18.04 20.06
C THR A 238 3.25 18.27 20.21
N LYS A 239 3.97 17.33 20.84
CA LYS A 239 5.44 17.42 21.00
C LYS A 239 6.16 17.38 19.66
N SER A 240 5.69 16.57 18.71
CA SER A 240 6.26 16.51 17.37
C SER A 240 6.03 17.81 16.60
N LEU A 241 4.84 18.43 16.66
CA LEU A 241 4.59 19.75 16.07
C LEU A 241 5.58 20.80 16.61
N LYS A 242 5.74 20.86 17.93
CA LYS A 242 6.69 21.78 18.58
C LYS A 242 8.14 21.51 18.17
N HIS A 243 8.53 20.25 18.05
CA HIS A 243 9.88 19.86 17.63
C HIS A 243 10.22 20.40 16.23
N PHE A 244 9.24 20.41 15.32
CA PHE A 244 9.40 20.91 13.95
C PHE A 244 9.00 22.38 13.78
N GLY A 245 8.73 23.11 14.86
CA GLY A 245 8.41 24.53 14.84
C GLY A 245 7.01 24.86 14.27
N GLU A 246 6.07 23.92 14.33
CA GLU A 246 4.66 24.13 13.97
C GLU A 246 3.81 24.56 15.18
N GLU A 247 2.78 25.36 14.90
CA GLU A 247 1.88 25.88 15.93
C GLU A 247 0.88 24.80 16.39
N GLU A 248 0.78 24.60 17.71
CA GLU A 248 -0.16 23.65 18.30
C GLU A 248 -1.61 24.05 18.00
N GLY A 249 -2.44 23.07 17.63
CA GLY A 249 -3.87 23.27 17.35
C GLY A 249 -4.17 23.82 15.95
N ARG A 250 -3.15 24.19 15.16
CA ARG A 250 -3.34 24.69 13.79
C ARG A 250 -3.27 23.61 12.72
N MET A 251 -2.56 22.51 12.99
CA MET A 251 -2.26 21.46 12.04
C MET A 251 -2.76 20.11 12.55
N GLN A 252 -3.43 19.36 11.67
CA GLN A 252 -3.94 18.01 11.97
C GLN A 252 -2.89 16.93 11.56
N PRO A 253 -3.00 15.68 12.08
CA PRO A 253 -2.05 14.62 11.75
C PRO A 253 -1.94 14.30 10.26
N ASP A 254 -3.07 14.27 9.55
CA ASP A 254 -3.13 14.08 8.10
C ASP A 254 -2.32 15.13 7.33
N GLU A 255 -2.45 16.40 7.71
CA GLU A 255 -1.67 17.50 7.13
C GLU A 255 -0.18 17.39 7.51
N PHE A 256 0.12 17.21 8.80
CA PHE A 256 1.50 17.21 9.30
C PHE A 256 2.30 16.01 8.78
N PHE A 257 1.79 14.79 8.96
CA PHE A 257 2.44 13.59 8.47
C PHE A 257 2.37 13.47 6.96
N GLY A 258 1.34 14.04 6.31
CA GLY A 258 1.24 14.13 4.86
C GLY A 258 2.42 14.87 4.21
N ILE A 259 3.00 15.86 4.89
CA ILE A 259 4.23 16.52 4.43
C ILE A 259 5.38 15.52 4.32
N PHE A 260 5.60 14.72 5.37
CA PHE A 260 6.67 13.73 5.39
C PHE A 260 6.39 12.55 4.45
N ASP A 261 5.15 12.08 4.36
CA ASP A 261 4.75 11.02 3.42
C ASP A 261 5.02 11.43 1.97
N THR A 262 4.60 12.64 1.58
CA THR A 262 4.87 13.20 0.25
C THR A 262 6.38 13.29 -0.03
N PHE A 263 7.15 13.73 0.97
CA PHE A 263 8.60 13.80 0.85
C PHE A 263 9.22 12.40 0.68
N LEU A 264 8.78 11.41 1.46
CA LEU A 264 9.26 10.03 1.38
C LEU A 264 8.98 9.40 0.01
N GLN A 265 7.78 9.63 -0.54
CA GLN A 265 7.42 9.19 -1.89
C GLN A 265 8.34 9.84 -2.93
N SER A 266 8.47 11.18 -2.89
CA SER A 266 9.33 11.93 -3.80
C SER A 266 10.81 11.49 -3.69
N PHE A 267 11.27 11.18 -2.47
CA PHE A 267 12.63 10.71 -2.22
C PHE A 267 12.86 9.32 -2.83
N SER A 268 11.90 8.40 -2.66
CA SER A 268 11.96 7.05 -3.25
C SER A 268 11.93 7.10 -4.77
N GLU A 269 11.05 7.93 -5.35
CA GLU A 269 10.96 8.13 -6.80
C GLU A 269 12.26 8.70 -7.37
N ALA A 270 12.77 9.79 -6.79
CA ALA A 270 14.03 10.41 -7.23
C ALA A 270 15.23 9.47 -7.11
N ARG A 271 15.26 8.61 -6.07
CA ARG A 271 16.29 7.57 -5.94
C ARG A 271 16.18 6.53 -7.06
N GLN A 272 14.97 6.05 -7.33
CA GLN A 272 14.75 5.09 -8.41
C GLN A 272 15.12 5.68 -9.78
N ASP A 273 14.83 6.96 -9.98
CA ASP A 273 15.20 7.71 -11.19
C ASP A 273 16.71 7.83 -11.35
N LEU A 274 17.47 8.12 -10.28
CA LEU A 274 18.93 8.12 -10.30
C LEU A 274 19.50 6.75 -10.68
N GLU A 275 18.99 5.67 -10.11
CA GLU A 275 19.41 4.30 -10.42
C GLU A 275 19.15 3.96 -11.90
N ASN A 276 18.00 4.39 -12.44
CA ASN A 276 17.64 4.21 -13.84
C ASN A 276 18.53 5.02 -14.78
N MET A 277 18.83 6.28 -14.42
CA MET A 277 19.76 7.13 -15.18
C MET A 277 21.16 6.52 -15.22
N GLN A 278 21.66 6.03 -14.08
CA GLN A 278 22.98 5.39 -14.00
C GLN A 278 23.02 4.12 -14.86
N ARG A 279 21.99 3.28 -14.79
CA ARG A 279 21.89 2.06 -15.61
C ARG A 279 21.91 2.35 -17.10
N ARG A 280 21.14 3.36 -17.55
CA ARG A 280 21.12 3.79 -18.96
C ARG A 280 22.50 4.27 -19.40
N LYS A 281 23.17 5.07 -18.57
CA LYS A 281 24.52 5.56 -18.85
C LYS A 281 25.53 4.42 -18.98
N ASP A 282 25.48 3.43 -18.09
CA ASP A 282 26.38 2.27 -18.15
C ASP A 282 26.12 1.41 -19.40
N GLU A 283 24.87 1.27 -19.82
CA GLU A 283 24.50 0.57 -21.06
C GLU A 283 24.99 1.32 -22.31
N GLU A 284 24.83 2.64 -22.35
CA GLU A 284 25.31 3.49 -23.43
C GLU A 284 26.84 3.45 -23.52
N GLU A 285 27.55 3.55 -22.39
CA GLU A 285 29.01 3.42 -22.35
C GLU A 285 29.48 2.04 -22.83
N ARG A 286 28.79 0.96 -22.44
CA ARG A 286 29.11 -0.39 -22.93
C ARG A 286 28.88 -0.52 -24.43
N ARG A 287 27.78 0.02 -24.96
CA ARG A 287 27.50 0.03 -26.41
C ARG A 287 28.55 0.83 -27.17
N ALA A 288 28.91 2.02 -26.68
CA ALA A 288 29.95 2.86 -27.29
C ALA A 288 31.33 2.17 -27.29
N ARG A 289 31.70 1.48 -26.19
CA ARG A 289 32.94 0.69 -26.12
C ARG A 289 32.95 -0.48 -27.11
N MET A 290 31.85 -1.21 -27.23
CA MET A 290 31.69 -2.30 -28.20
C MET A 290 31.77 -1.79 -29.64
N GLU A 291 31.12 -0.67 -29.95
CA GLU A 291 31.16 -0.06 -31.28
C GLU A 291 32.56 0.46 -31.63
N ALA A 292 33.25 1.08 -30.67
CA ALA A 292 34.64 1.53 -30.83
C ALA A 292 35.59 0.34 -31.11
N MET A 293 35.47 -0.75 -30.36
CA MET A 293 36.25 -1.97 -30.59
C MET A 293 35.98 -2.58 -31.98
N LEU A 294 34.70 -2.66 -32.39
CA LEU A 294 34.33 -3.21 -33.70
C LEU A 294 34.85 -2.32 -34.84
N LYS A 295 34.82 -1.00 -34.66
CA LYS A 295 35.38 -0.05 -35.62
C LYS A 295 36.90 -0.18 -35.74
N GLU A 296 37.60 -0.30 -34.61
CA GLU A 296 39.05 -0.51 -34.60
C GLU A 296 39.43 -1.84 -35.26
N GLN A 297 38.68 -2.91 -35.01
CA GLN A 297 38.89 -4.21 -35.66
C GLN A 297 38.72 -4.11 -37.19
N ARG A 298 37.65 -3.45 -37.66
CA ARG A 298 37.42 -3.22 -39.11
C ARG A 298 38.52 -2.37 -39.75
N GLU A 299 39.04 -1.38 -39.04
CA GLU A 299 40.16 -0.57 -39.52
C GLU A 299 41.47 -1.37 -39.59
N ARG A 300 41.75 -2.22 -38.59
CA ARG A 300 42.90 -3.14 -38.63
C ARG A 300 42.80 -4.12 -39.80
N GLU A 301 41.63 -4.72 -40.02
CA GLU A 301 41.39 -5.61 -41.17
C GLU A 301 41.57 -4.88 -42.52
N ARG A 302 41.09 -3.63 -42.64
CA ARG A 302 41.31 -2.80 -43.84
C ARG A 302 42.77 -2.45 -44.05
N ARG A 303 43.53 -2.14 -42.98
CA ARG A 303 44.96 -1.87 -43.06
C ARG A 303 45.74 -3.12 -43.45
N ALA A 304 45.42 -4.27 -42.87
CA ALA A 304 46.02 -5.56 -43.23
C ALA A 304 45.78 -5.92 -44.70
N LYS A 305 44.55 -5.69 -45.22
CA LYS A 305 44.25 -5.86 -46.65
C LYS A 305 45.00 -4.88 -47.56
N LYS A 306 45.30 -3.67 -47.10
CA LYS A 306 46.10 -2.67 -47.86
C LYS A 306 47.60 -2.92 -47.80
N SER A 307 48.12 -3.45 -46.69
CA SER A 307 49.55 -3.79 -46.53
C SER A 307 49.90 -5.16 -47.14
N GLY A 308 48.91 -5.99 -47.45
CA GLY A 308 49.08 -7.27 -48.17
C GLY A 308 49.10 -7.14 -49.70
N ALA A 309 49.41 -5.97 -50.26
CA ALA A 309 49.55 -5.76 -51.71
C ALA A 309 51.03 -5.78 -52.13
N SER A 310 51.67 -6.93 -51.94
CA SER A 310 52.84 -7.38 -52.70
C SER A 310 53.09 -8.86 -52.39
N ASP A 311 52.20 -9.73 -52.87
CA ASP A 311 52.60 -11.02 -53.44
C ASP A 311 51.40 -11.58 -54.22
N GLU A 312 51.68 -12.00 -55.46
CA GLU A 312 50.74 -12.51 -56.44
C GLU A 312 50.00 -13.77 -55.96
N VAL A 313 48.88 -13.65 -55.25
CA VAL A 313 47.80 -14.67 -55.23
C VAL A 313 46.44 -13.97 -54.99
N GLY A 314 46.11 -13.00 -55.84
CA GLY A 314 44.84 -12.28 -55.79
C GLY A 314 43.85 -12.84 -56.81
N GLY A 315 42.96 -13.73 -56.39
CA GLY A 315 41.80 -14.14 -57.20
C GLY A 315 40.98 -15.28 -56.59
N GLU A 316 41.63 -16.28 -56.00
CA GLU A 316 40.95 -17.56 -55.73
C GLU A 316 39.89 -17.52 -54.61
N PHE A 317 40.04 -16.66 -53.59
CA PHE A 317 39.05 -16.56 -52.51
C PHE A 317 37.83 -15.72 -52.88
N ASP A 318 38.02 -14.63 -53.65
CA ASP A 318 36.91 -13.79 -54.10
C ASP A 318 36.11 -14.49 -55.22
N ASP A 319 36.79 -15.29 -56.05
CA ASP A 319 36.14 -16.20 -57.01
C ASP A 319 35.33 -17.30 -56.31
N LEU A 320 35.82 -17.85 -55.18
CA LEU A 320 35.10 -18.85 -54.39
C LEU A 320 33.86 -18.26 -53.70
N VAL A 321 33.96 -17.03 -53.17
CA VAL A 321 32.83 -16.32 -52.54
C VAL A 321 31.81 -15.86 -53.59
N SER A 322 32.26 -15.44 -54.77
CA SER A 322 31.38 -15.12 -55.91
C SER A 322 30.65 -16.36 -56.41
N ALA A 323 31.33 -17.52 -56.53
CA ALA A 323 30.74 -18.80 -56.90
C ALA A 323 29.73 -19.33 -55.86
N LEU A 324 29.99 -19.09 -54.55
CA LEU A 324 29.07 -19.42 -53.47
C LEU A 324 27.82 -18.51 -53.43
N ARG A 325 27.94 -17.23 -53.83
CA ARG A 325 26.80 -16.30 -53.95
C ARG A 325 26.01 -16.46 -55.25
N SER A 326 26.67 -16.80 -56.35
CA SER A 326 26.03 -17.03 -57.66
C SER A 326 25.31 -18.38 -57.74
N GLY A 327 25.57 -19.29 -56.79
CA GLY A 327 24.96 -20.61 -56.73
C GLY A 327 25.60 -21.65 -57.67
N GLU A 328 26.62 -21.27 -58.44
CA GLU A 328 27.29 -22.15 -59.41
C GLU A 328 27.98 -23.36 -58.75
N VAL A 329 28.33 -23.26 -57.46
CA VAL A 329 28.97 -24.36 -56.70
C VAL A 329 28.01 -25.54 -56.46
N PHE A 330 26.69 -25.33 -56.51
CA PHE A 330 25.71 -26.38 -56.22
C PHE A 330 25.14 -27.08 -57.46
N ASP A 331 25.36 -26.54 -58.66
CA ASP A 331 24.71 -27.06 -59.88
C ASP A 331 25.47 -28.23 -60.56
N LYS A 332 26.76 -28.40 -60.28
CA LYS A 332 27.56 -29.46 -60.94
C LYS A 332 27.40 -30.87 -60.36
N ASP A 333 26.82 -31.03 -59.17
CA ASP A 333 26.61 -32.35 -58.54
C ASP A 333 25.18 -32.90 -58.62
N LEU A 334 24.18 -32.09 -58.99
CA LEU A 334 22.79 -32.54 -59.12
C LEU A 334 22.53 -33.38 -60.39
N ASN A 335 23.35 -33.24 -61.43
CA ASN A 335 23.21 -33.99 -62.68
C ASN A 335 23.91 -35.37 -62.69
N LYS A 336 24.73 -35.69 -61.67
CA LYS A 336 25.24 -37.06 -61.47
C LYS A 336 24.30 -37.93 -60.63
N PHE A 337 23.47 -37.35 -59.75
CA PHE A 337 22.53 -38.10 -58.92
C PHE A 337 21.20 -38.48 -59.61
N LYS A 338 20.81 -37.80 -60.71
CA LYS A 338 19.55 -38.11 -61.42
C LYS A 338 19.66 -39.18 -62.51
N ARG A 339 20.86 -39.66 -62.85
CA ARG A 339 21.06 -40.71 -63.87
C ARG A 339 21.15 -42.14 -63.30
N ASN A 340 21.29 -42.28 -61.97
CA ASN A 340 21.33 -43.58 -61.29
C ASN A 340 19.98 -44.09 -60.75
N ARG A 341 18.86 -43.38 -60.96
CA ARG A 341 17.54 -43.75 -60.43
C ARG A 341 16.55 -44.31 -61.46
N LYS A 342 17.06 -44.90 -62.55
CA LYS A 342 16.27 -45.60 -63.59
C LYS A 342 17.00 -46.84 -64.13
N ARG A 343 17.54 -47.70 -63.25
CA ARG A 343 17.95 -49.09 -63.57
C ARG A 343 18.28 -49.86 -62.29
N SER A 344 17.26 -50.11 -61.48
CA SER A 344 17.23 -51.24 -60.52
C SER A 344 15.79 -51.39 -60.05
N VAL A 345 15.00 -51.92 -60.98
CA VAL A 345 13.63 -52.38 -60.81
C VAL A 345 13.66 -53.69 -60.01
N ASN A 346 12.67 -53.87 -59.13
CA ASN A 346 12.14 -55.14 -58.63
C ASN A 346 13.09 -56.13 -57.93
N GLN A 347 12.95 -56.20 -56.61
CA GLN A 347 12.56 -57.42 -55.87
C GLN A 347 12.03 -56.93 -54.50
N LEU A 348 10.71 -56.80 -54.36
CA LEU A 348 9.81 -57.78 -53.77
C LEU A 348 10.08 -58.03 -52.26
N VAL A 349 9.23 -57.45 -51.41
CA VAL A 349 8.33 -58.13 -50.42
C VAL A 349 9.08 -58.47 -49.11
N GLU A 350 8.71 -57.97 -47.92
CA GLU A 350 7.49 -58.26 -47.15
C GLU A 350 7.34 -57.32 -45.92
N GLY A 351 6.10 -57.25 -45.37
CA GLY A 351 5.53 -56.35 -44.34
C GLY A 351 6.40 -55.98 -43.12
N GLY A 352 6.33 -54.75 -42.56
CA GLY A 352 5.16 -54.15 -41.89
C GLY A 352 5.07 -54.64 -40.43
N GLY A 353 4.99 -53.87 -39.35
CA GLY A 353 4.93 -52.44 -39.03
C GLY A 353 4.70 -52.35 -37.50
N ARG A 354 5.15 -51.28 -36.82
CA ARG A 354 4.73 -50.95 -35.43
C ARG A 354 4.97 -49.46 -35.16
N GLU A 355 3.88 -48.69 -35.15
CA GLU A 355 3.83 -47.32 -34.64
C GLU A 355 3.92 -47.28 -33.11
N ARG A 356 4.47 -46.20 -32.55
CA ARG A 356 4.33 -45.84 -31.13
C ARG A 356 3.78 -44.42 -30.99
N ALA A 357 2.85 -44.31 -30.04
CA ALA A 357 1.93 -43.21 -29.81
C ALA A 357 2.55 -41.99 -29.12
N VAL A 358 1.97 -40.83 -29.46
CA VAL A 358 2.10 -39.53 -28.84
C VAL A 358 1.26 -39.49 -27.56
N THR A 359 1.81 -38.98 -26.46
CA THR A 359 1.01 -38.64 -25.26
C THR A 359 1.13 -37.15 -24.99
N LYS A 360 0.02 -36.43 -25.17
CA LYS A 360 -0.23 -35.09 -24.63
C LYS A 360 -0.62 -35.24 -23.16
N VAL A 361 -0.17 -34.33 -22.30
CA VAL A 361 -0.70 -34.16 -20.95
C VAL A 361 -1.17 -32.71 -20.84
N ASN A 362 -2.48 -32.54 -20.63
CA ASN A 362 -3.11 -31.39 -20.02
C ASN A 362 -3.97 -31.93 -18.88
N TYR A 363 -3.84 -31.39 -17.69
CA TYR A 363 -4.85 -30.52 -17.08
C TYR A 363 -4.20 -29.63 -16.02
#